data_AF-A0A9Q5GG52-F1
#
_entry.id   AF-A0A9Q5GG52-F1
#
_cell.length_a   1.000
_cell.length_b   1.000
_cell.length_c   1.000
_cell.angle_alpha   90.00
_cell.angle_beta   90.00
_cell.angle_gamma   90.00
#
_symmetry.space_group_name_H-M   'P 1'
#
loop_
_entity.id
_entity.type
_entity.pdbx_description
1 polymer ?
#
loop_
_entity_poly.entity_id
_entity_poly.type
_entity_poly.pdbx_seq_one_letter_code
_entity_poly.pdbx_strand_id
1 'polypeptide(L)'
;MEKEEVELLPAGLITCLLDDKEVRIIKISPEKLTVRVAEEIKKISSIKVAFHKFDENRYEEVIIQDYNIVEKRKEDFSLIYIFSIESQKYSHNVRSAFKKYSNYIMLKAFGDGNEFSKEMVNYPAKLDEEFYKDYLEQKEEWPLGVNYSDWDDNIVDSLEIAISLDSDILYKKFMDNDIQTFKMDYLNENFIGSHELFKKDINRIYIGNEFCHNLFPEIKLLKGMMQKAKEESLEITLCFTYMRECYIEKTKDMIEAVYNWCNENNTKIEIVVNDFGMLKLLKDKIHIFKLSLGVLLNKRKKDPRYIYKKGYLENKDLIATNSLNSSIFTKFLKECKIERYEYENCGYKISIADGHHSMHIPFYQTNTSQYCPLYAMCTTMDRGNQKLVTDCPKYCSDYVFSYPKHLKMVGRYNSLFTFDDTLLKNPKELEYYINSGIDRIVLNFL
;
A
#
# COMPACT_ATOMS: atom_id res chain seq x y z
N MET A 1 -26.36 -18.70 -33.41
CA MET A 1 -24.99 -18.49 -32.92
C MET A 1 -24.05 -19.01 -33.99
N GLU A 2 -23.15 -18.17 -34.48
CA GLU A 2 -21.99 -18.67 -35.24
C GLU A 2 -21.17 -19.61 -34.35
N LYS A 3 -20.53 -20.61 -34.95
CA LYS A 3 -19.54 -21.42 -34.23
C LYS A 3 -18.40 -20.47 -33.82
N GLU A 4 -18.08 -20.41 -32.52
CA GLU A 4 -16.99 -19.59 -31.97
C GLU A 4 -17.26 -18.07 -31.96
N GLU A 5 -18.42 -17.60 -31.50
CA GLU A 5 -18.66 -16.17 -31.18
C GLU A 5 -18.74 -15.96 -29.66
N VAL A 6 -18.04 -14.93 -29.14
CA VAL A 6 -18.10 -14.53 -27.73
C VAL A 6 -18.51 -13.07 -27.62
N GLU A 7 -19.42 -12.79 -26.69
CA GLU A 7 -19.88 -11.43 -26.38
C GLU A 7 -19.15 -10.87 -25.15
N LEU A 8 -18.96 -9.56 -25.13
CA LEU A 8 -18.51 -8.81 -23.95
C LEU A 8 -17.22 -9.33 -23.30
N LEU A 9 -16.24 -9.73 -24.11
CA LEU A 9 -14.93 -10.08 -23.59
C LEU A 9 -14.30 -8.92 -22.81
N PRO A 10 -13.53 -9.20 -21.74
CA PRO A 10 -12.83 -8.16 -21.00
C PRO A 10 -11.93 -7.33 -21.93
N ALA A 11 -12.08 -6.01 -21.89
CA ALA A 11 -11.33 -5.08 -22.76
C ALA A 11 -9.80 -5.17 -22.57
N GLY A 12 -9.34 -5.59 -21.39
CA GLY A 12 -7.92 -5.85 -21.14
C GLY A 12 -7.35 -7.10 -21.82
N LEU A 13 -8.19 -7.92 -22.47
CA LEU A 13 -7.74 -9.07 -23.27
C LEU A 13 -7.73 -8.76 -24.76
N ILE A 14 -8.72 -8.00 -25.23
CA ILE A 14 -8.84 -7.61 -26.63
C ILE A 14 -9.39 -6.18 -26.67
N THR A 15 -8.66 -5.27 -27.31
CA THR A 15 -9.14 -3.92 -27.64
C THR A 15 -9.09 -3.69 -29.15
N CYS A 16 -9.87 -2.72 -29.63
CA CYS A 16 -10.01 -2.41 -31.04
C CYS A 16 -9.93 -0.90 -31.26
N LEU A 17 -9.22 -0.49 -32.31
CA LEU A 17 -9.18 0.86 -32.80
C LEU A 17 -9.64 0.89 -34.26
N LEU A 18 -10.52 1.84 -34.58
CA LEU A 18 -10.88 2.19 -35.96
C LEU A 18 -10.18 3.50 -36.30
N ASP A 19 -9.19 3.46 -37.20
CA ASP A 19 -8.33 4.62 -37.52
C ASP A 19 -7.83 5.37 -36.27
N ASP A 20 -7.23 4.61 -35.34
CA ASP A 20 -6.70 5.07 -34.04
C ASP A 20 -7.71 5.64 -33.04
N LYS A 21 -9.02 5.58 -33.33
CA LYS A 21 -10.08 5.82 -32.34
C LYS A 21 -10.42 4.50 -31.64
N GLU A 22 -10.21 4.42 -30.33
CA GLU A 22 -10.62 3.26 -29.54
C GLU A 22 -12.14 3.07 -29.59
N VAL A 23 -12.57 1.83 -29.82
CA VAL A 23 -13.98 1.45 -29.93
C VAL A 23 -14.29 0.24 -29.06
N ARG A 24 -15.55 0.11 -28.65
CA ARG A 24 -15.96 -0.99 -27.78
C ARG A 24 -16.28 -2.23 -28.61
N ILE A 25 -15.57 -3.32 -28.39
CA ILE A 25 -15.94 -4.63 -28.93
C ILE A 25 -17.20 -5.14 -28.21
N ILE A 26 -18.21 -5.55 -28.99
CA ILE A 26 -19.46 -6.14 -28.48
C ILE A 26 -19.43 -7.65 -28.67
N LYS A 27 -19.07 -8.11 -29.87
CA LYS A 27 -18.92 -9.52 -30.21
C LYS A 27 -17.68 -9.73 -31.05
N ILE A 28 -17.07 -10.90 -30.91
CA ILE A 28 -15.91 -11.28 -31.70
C ILE A 28 -15.99 -12.77 -32.04
N SER A 29 -15.63 -13.10 -33.27
CA SER A 29 -15.46 -14.47 -33.76
C SER A 29 -14.24 -14.51 -34.70
N PRO A 30 -13.75 -15.69 -35.10
CA PRO A 30 -12.59 -15.80 -36.00
C PRO A 30 -12.77 -15.13 -37.37
N GLU A 31 -14.01 -14.83 -37.77
CA GLU A 31 -14.36 -14.28 -39.08
C GLU A 31 -15.16 -12.97 -38.99
N LYS A 32 -15.68 -12.61 -37.80
CA LYS A 32 -16.44 -11.37 -37.60
C LYS A 32 -16.00 -10.59 -36.38
N LEU A 33 -16.16 -9.27 -36.48
CA LEU A 33 -15.95 -8.34 -35.37
C LEU A 33 -17.13 -7.37 -35.32
N THR A 34 -17.80 -7.33 -34.17
CA THR A 34 -18.88 -6.37 -33.92
C THR A 34 -18.40 -5.34 -32.92
N VAL A 35 -18.44 -4.05 -33.30
CA VAL A 35 -18.04 -2.95 -32.43
C VAL A 35 -19.15 -1.92 -32.29
N ARG A 36 -19.11 -1.20 -31.17
CA ARG A 36 -19.97 -0.05 -30.88
C ARG A 36 -19.14 1.23 -30.84
N VAL A 37 -19.66 2.26 -31.48
CA VAL A 37 -19.10 3.61 -31.49
C VAL A 37 -20.14 4.64 -31.10
N ALA A 38 -19.70 5.77 -30.53
CA ALA A 38 -20.58 6.86 -30.14
C ALA A 38 -21.10 7.66 -31.34
N GLU A 39 -20.30 7.77 -32.40
CA GLU A 39 -20.57 8.62 -33.56
C GLU A 39 -20.27 7.89 -34.85
N GLU A 40 -20.94 8.29 -35.93
CA GLU A 40 -20.76 7.71 -37.25
C GLU A 40 -19.36 8.00 -37.82
N ILE A 41 -18.67 6.94 -38.26
CA ILE A 41 -17.35 7.05 -38.88
C ILE A 41 -17.54 7.04 -40.39
N LYS A 42 -17.21 8.14 -41.06
CA LYS A 42 -17.45 8.34 -42.51
C LYS A 42 -16.67 7.36 -43.37
N LYS A 43 -15.42 7.09 -43.00
CA LYS A 43 -14.52 6.16 -43.68
C LYS A 43 -13.67 5.50 -42.62
N ILE A 44 -13.54 4.18 -42.71
CA ILE A 44 -12.64 3.39 -41.88
C ILE A 44 -11.53 2.91 -42.83
N SER A 45 -10.29 3.29 -42.59
CA SER A 45 -9.16 2.92 -43.44
C SER A 45 -8.49 1.64 -42.94
N SER A 46 -8.52 1.43 -41.62
CA SER A 46 -7.96 0.24 -40.98
C SER A 46 -8.67 -0.09 -39.67
N ILE A 47 -8.72 -1.38 -39.35
CA ILE A 47 -9.14 -1.91 -38.06
C ILE A 47 -7.89 -2.47 -37.38
N LYS A 48 -7.53 -1.94 -36.22
CA LYS A 48 -6.43 -2.46 -35.40
C LYS A 48 -7.03 -3.20 -34.22
N VAL A 49 -6.81 -4.51 -34.15
CA VAL A 49 -7.23 -5.34 -33.01
C VAL A 49 -5.99 -5.76 -32.25
N ALA A 50 -5.93 -5.42 -30.96
CA ALA A 50 -4.81 -5.74 -30.09
C ALA A 50 -5.21 -6.86 -29.13
N PHE A 51 -4.47 -7.97 -29.15
CA PHE A 51 -4.73 -9.17 -28.35
C PHE A 51 -3.68 -9.33 -27.26
N HIS A 52 -4.09 -9.41 -25.99
CA HIS A 52 -3.17 -9.66 -24.89
C HIS A 52 -2.64 -11.10 -24.91
N LYS A 53 -1.32 -11.24 -24.96
CA LYS A 53 -0.61 -12.52 -24.90
C LYS A 53 -0.19 -12.82 -23.47
N PHE A 54 -0.94 -13.70 -22.82
CA PHE A 54 -0.72 -14.10 -21.42
C PHE A 54 0.71 -14.61 -21.13
N ASP A 55 1.35 -15.27 -22.09
CA ASP A 55 2.67 -15.88 -21.88
C ASP A 55 3.82 -14.88 -22.11
N GLU A 56 3.57 -13.81 -22.87
CA GLU A 56 4.56 -12.82 -23.26
C GLU A 56 4.36 -11.45 -22.58
N ASN A 57 3.26 -11.29 -21.84
CA ASN A 57 2.86 -10.06 -21.17
C ASN A 57 2.90 -8.82 -22.08
N ARG A 58 2.43 -8.97 -23.32
CA ARG A 58 2.33 -7.87 -24.29
C ARG A 58 1.09 -8.01 -25.15
N TYR A 59 0.76 -6.95 -25.87
CA TYR A 59 -0.28 -7.00 -26.89
C TYR A 59 0.33 -7.35 -28.23
N GLU A 60 -0.31 -8.27 -28.96
CA GLU A 60 -0.06 -8.48 -30.38
C GLU A 60 -1.11 -7.71 -31.17
N GLU A 61 -0.64 -6.79 -32.02
CA GLU A 61 -1.52 -6.01 -32.89
C GLU A 61 -1.72 -6.69 -34.24
N VAL A 62 -2.98 -6.71 -34.68
CA VAL A 62 -3.40 -7.17 -35.99
C VAL A 62 -4.07 -6.00 -36.70
N ILE A 63 -3.42 -5.51 -37.75
CA ILE A 63 -3.95 -4.46 -38.62
C ILE A 63 -4.68 -5.13 -39.78
N ILE A 64 -5.94 -4.74 -39.96
CA ILE A 64 -6.85 -5.29 -40.98
C ILE A 64 -7.27 -4.14 -41.88
N GLN A 65 -6.89 -4.23 -43.15
CA GLN A 65 -7.29 -3.29 -44.20
C GLN A 65 -8.36 -3.90 -45.11
N ASP A 66 -8.26 -5.21 -45.34
CA ASP A 66 -9.23 -5.97 -46.12
C ASP A 66 -10.33 -6.53 -45.21
N TYR A 67 -11.47 -5.82 -45.19
CA TYR A 67 -12.67 -6.19 -44.43
C TYR A 67 -13.93 -5.77 -45.20
N ASN A 68 -15.06 -6.39 -44.88
CA ASN A 68 -16.37 -6.01 -45.41
C ASN A 68 -17.30 -5.58 -44.28
N ILE A 69 -17.99 -4.45 -44.42
CA ILE A 69 -19.06 -4.07 -43.49
C ILE A 69 -20.31 -4.86 -43.86
N VAL A 70 -20.65 -5.86 -43.04
CA VAL A 70 -21.81 -6.74 -43.23
C VAL A 70 -23.09 -6.03 -42.79
N GLU A 71 -23.03 -5.28 -41.70
CA GLU A 71 -24.17 -4.57 -41.16
C GLU A 71 -23.72 -3.27 -40.47
N LYS A 72 -24.54 -2.24 -40.63
CA LYS A 72 -24.46 -1.00 -39.86
C LYS A 72 -25.83 -0.73 -39.25
N ARG A 73 -25.89 -0.68 -37.93
CA ARG A 73 -27.12 -0.48 -37.17
C ARG A 73 -27.01 0.78 -36.33
N LYS A 74 -28.02 1.65 -36.45
CA LYS A 74 -28.14 2.85 -35.61
C LYS A 74 -29.01 2.52 -34.40
N GLU A 75 -28.49 2.75 -33.20
CA GLU A 75 -29.22 2.72 -31.95
C GLU A 75 -29.45 4.17 -31.46
N ASP A 76 -30.28 4.35 -30.43
CA ASP A 76 -30.66 5.68 -29.91
C ASP A 76 -29.45 6.54 -29.50
N PHE A 77 -28.39 5.90 -28.98
CA PHE A 77 -27.19 6.58 -28.46
C PHE A 77 -25.87 6.04 -29.02
N SER A 78 -25.91 5.12 -29.99
CA SER A 78 -24.70 4.51 -30.54
C SER A 78 -24.88 3.98 -31.95
N LEU A 79 -23.77 3.64 -32.61
CA LEU A 79 -23.78 2.89 -33.85
C LEU A 79 -23.04 1.57 -33.66
N ILE A 80 -23.60 0.51 -34.22
CA ILE A 80 -22.97 -0.80 -34.28
C ILE A 80 -22.51 -1.07 -35.71
N TYR A 81 -21.25 -1.47 -35.83
CA TYR A 81 -20.65 -1.97 -37.07
C TYR A 81 -20.33 -3.44 -36.91
N ILE A 82 -20.75 -4.25 -37.90
CA ILE A 82 -20.39 -5.66 -38.02
C ILE A 82 -19.46 -5.81 -39.21
N PHE A 83 -18.21 -6.18 -38.94
CA PHE A 83 -17.20 -6.45 -39.95
C PHE A 83 -17.08 -7.95 -40.20
N SER A 84 -16.94 -8.34 -41.46
CA SER A 84 -16.42 -9.64 -41.88
C SER A 84 -14.94 -9.46 -42.24
N ILE A 85 -14.10 -10.34 -41.68
CA ILE A 85 -12.64 -10.25 -41.72
C ILE A 85 -12.08 -11.58 -42.22
N GLU A 86 -11.44 -11.56 -43.37
CA GLU A 86 -10.75 -12.72 -43.94
C GLU A 86 -9.25 -12.64 -43.66
N SER A 87 -8.87 -12.82 -42.39
CA SER A 87 -7.46 -12.78 -41.97
C SER A 87 -7.10 -13.97 -41.09
N GLN A 88 -6.17 -14.80 -41.58
CA GLN A 88 -5.65 -15.93 -40.80
C GLN A 88 -4.99 -15.48 -39.50
N LYS A 89 -4.28 -14.34 -39.52
CA LYS A 89 -3.64 -13.77 -38.32
C LYS A 89 -4.68 -13.37 -37.28
N TYR A 90 -5.75 -12.70 -37.70
CA TYR A 90 -6.87 -12.34 -36.82
C TYR A 90 -7.55 -13.59 -36.26
N SER A 91 -7.94 -14.53 -37.13
CA SER A 91 -8.61 -15.78 -36.78
C SER A 91 -7.81 -16.59 -35.74
N HIS A 92 -6.49 -16.74 -35.97
CA HIS A 92 -5.59 -17.42 -35.03
C HIS A 92 -5.55 -16.72 -33.66
N ASN A 93 -5.44 -15.38 -33.65
CA ASN A 93 -5.40 -14.59 -32.43
C ASN A 93 -6.70 -14.68 -31.64
N VAL A 94 -7.86 -14.63 -32.30
CA VAL A 94 -9.18 -14.80 -31.66
C VAL A 94 -9.28 -16.17 -30.97
N ARG A 95 -8.95 -17.26 -31.68
CA ARG A 95 -9.01 -18.61 -31.11
C ARG A 95 -8.04 -18.80 -29.95
N SER A 96 -6.84 -18.24 -30.05
CA SER A 96 -5.85 -18.27 -28.96
C SER A 96 -6.35 -17.52 -27.73
N ALA A 97 -6.92 -16.32 -27.92
CA ALA A 97 -7.51 -15.53 -26.84
C ALA A 97 -8.66 -16.28 -26.16
N PHE A 98 -9.55 -16.93 -26.92
CA PHE A 98 -10.64 -17.73 -26.38
C PHE A 98 -10.12 -18.91 -25.56
N LYS A 99 -9.16 -19.68 -26.09
CA LYS A 99 -8.56 -20.80 -25.35
C LYS A 99 -7.97 -20.36 -24.02
N LYS A 100 -7.19 -19.27 -24.02
CA LYS A 100 -6.55 -18.74 -22.81
C LYS A 100 -7.58 -18.19 -21.81
N TYR A 101 -8.59 -17.48 -22.29
CA TYR A 101 -9.65 -16.94 -21.44
C TYR A 101 -10.55 -18.03 -20.85
N SER A 102 -10.91 -19.05 -21.64
CA SER A 102 -11.61 -20.23 -21.14
C SER A 102 -10.81 -20.95 -20.05
N ASN A 103 -9.49 -21.11 -20.23
CA ASN A 103 -8.62 -21.66 -19.20
C ASN A 103 -8.61 -20.80 -17.93
N TYR A 104 -8.52 -19.48 -18.07
CA TYR A 104 -8.62 -18.54 -16.94
C TYR A 104 -9.95 -18.71 -16.18
N ILE A 105 -11.08 -18.78 -16.89
CA ILE A 105 -12.41 -18.96 -16.27
C ILE A 105 -12.47 -20.30 -15.55
N MET A 106 -12.01 -21.38 -16.20
CA MET A 106 -12.01 -22.72 -15.61
C MET A 106 -11.20 -22.76 -14.31
N LEU A 107 -9.97 -22.23 -14.32
CA LEU A 107 -9.12 -22.16 -13.12
C LEU A 107 -9.75 -21.28 -12.03
N LYS A 108 -10.43 -20.18 -12.39
CA LYS A 108 -11.05 -19.30 -11.40
C LYS A 108 -12.33 -19.88 -10.80
N ALA A 109 -13.10 -20.64 -11.58
CA ALA A 109 -14.37 -21.21 -11.16
C ALA A 109 -14.22 -22.54 -10.44
N PHE A 110 -13.23 -23.35 -10.83
CA PHE A 110 -13.10 -24.74 -10.40
C PHE A 110 -11.72 -25.09 -9.86
N GLY A 111 -10.74 -24.18 -9.93
CA GLY A 111 -9.42 -24.42 -9.37
C GLY A 111 -9.47 -24.47 -7.84
N ASP A 112 -8.66 -25.36 -7.26
CA ASP A 112 -8.58 -25.54 -5.82
C ASP A 112 -7.40 -24.76 -5.21
N GLY A 113 -7.60 -24.22 -4.01
CA GLY A 113 -6.61 -23.43 -3.28
C GLY A 113 -5.92 -22.37 -4.14
N ASN A 114 -4.62 -22.57 -4.37
CA ASN A 114 -3.74 -21.66 -5.12
C ASN A 114 -3.43 -22.12 -6.54
N GLU A 115 -4.14 -23.12 -7.08
CA GLU A 115 -3.92 -23.65 -8.45
C GLU A 115 -4.01 -22.54 -9.49
N PHE A 116 -5.03 -21.68 -9.40
CA PHE A 116 -5.18 -20.53 -10.29
C PHE A 116 -3.92 -19.65 -10.30
N SER A 117 -3.41 -19.26 -9.13
CA SER A 117 -2.24 -18.38 -9.00
C SER A 117 -0.97 -19.06 -9.51
N LYS A 118 -0.82 -20.36 -9.24
CA LYS A 118 0.30 -21.17 -9.73
C LYS A 118 0.31 -21.22 -11.25
N GLU A 119 -0.79 -21.59 -11.88
CA GLU A 119 -0.86 -21.74 -13.35
C GLU A 119 -0.82 -20.39 -14.07
N MET A 120 -1.43 -19.34 -13.49
CA MET A 120 -1.50 -18.04 -14.16
C MET A 120 -0.22 -17.23 -14.05
N VAL A 121 0.47 -17.30 -12.90
CA VAL A 121 1.60 -16.40 -12.59
C VAL A 121 2.80 -17.10 -11.95
N ASN A 122 2.87 -18.44 -12.01
CA ASN A 122 3.93 -19.23 -11.37
C ASN A 122 4.07 -18.98 -9.86
N TYR A 123 2.97 -18.65 -9.19
CA TYR A 123 2.96 -18.47 -7.74
C TYR A 123 3.42 -19.76 -7.03
N PRO A 124 4.33 -19.69 -6.05
CA PRO A 124 4.88 -20.88 -5.38
C PRO A 124 3.90 -21.43 -4.33
N ALA A 125 2.75 -21.96 -4.79
CA ALA A 125 1.64 -22.40 -3.94
C ALA A 125 2.03 -23.37 -2.80
N LYS A 126 3.09 -24.16 -2.97
CA LYS A 126 3.57 -25.09 -1.93
C LYS A 126 4.14 -24.38 -0.71
N LEU A 127 4.70 -23.17 -0.88
CA LEU A 127 5.25 -22.40 0.24
C LEU A 127 4.15 -21.85 1.16
N ASP A 128 2.89 -21.83 0.70
CA ASP A 128 1.74 -21.43 1.53
C ASP A 128 1.42 -22.43 2.65
N GLU A 129 2.04 -23.61 2.65
CA GLU A 129 1.88 -24.63 3.70
C GLU A 129 2.91 -24.48 4.84
N GLU A 130 3.92 -23.63 4.65
CA GLU A 130 5.00 -23.42 5.62
C GLU A 130 4.71 -22.21 6.50
N PHE A 131 4.58 -22.44 7.81
CA PHE A 131 4.35 -21.40 8.82
C PHE A 131 5.39 -21.47 9.93
N TYR A 132 5.65 -20.34 10.59
CA TYR A 132 6.34 -20.33 11.88
C TYR A 132 5.47 -21.00 12.94
N LYS A 133 6.12 -21.58 13.96
CA LYS A 133 5.41 -22.19 15.09
C LYS A 133 4.65 -21.13 15.90
N ASP A 134 5.27 -19.98 16.11
CA ASP A 134 4.72 -18.84 16.83
C ASP A 134 5.34 -17.52 16.35
N TYR A 135 4.82 -16.40 16.85
CA TYR A 135 5.28 -15.07 16.45
C TYR A 135 6.69 -14.75 16.96
N LEU A 136 7.16 -15.38 18.04
CA LEU A 136 8.49 -15.13 18.57
C LEU A 136 9.56 -15.72 17.64
N GLU A 137 9.37 -16.97 17.17
CA GLU A 137 10.24 -17.58 16.15
C GLU A 137 10.32 -16.70 14.89
N GLN A 138 9.18 -16.17 14.45
CA GLN A 138 9.10 -15.26 13.30
C GLN A 138 9.88 -13.95 13.54
N LYS A 139 9.72 -13.33 14.73
CA LYS A 139 10.43 -12.10 15.10
C LYS A 139 11.94 -12.30 15.24
N GLU A 140 12.39 -13.50 15.62
CA GLU A 140 13.80 -13.85 15.73
C GLU A 140 14.43 -14.11 14.34
N GLU A 141 13.73 -14.84 13.46
CA GLU A 141 14.28 -15.25 12.16
C GLU A 141 14.41 -14.09 11.16
N TRP A 142 13.43 -13.20 11.11
CA TRP A 142 13.41 -12.09 10.13
C TRP A 142 14.61 -11.14 10.19
N PRO A 143 15.07 -10.71 11.38
CA PRO A 143 16.26 -9.89 11.52
C PRO A 143 17.58 -10.70 11.59
N LEU A 144 17.62 -11.98 11.22
CA LEU A 144 18.90 -12.69 11.17
C LEU A 144 19.81 -12.11 10.08
N GLY A 145 21.01 -11.69 10.49
CA GLY A 145 22.05 -11.16 9.61
C GLY A 145 21.73 -9.77 9.00
N VAL A 146 20.79 -9.01 9.57
CA VAL A 146 20.69 -7.56 9.28
C VAL A 146 21.74 -6.80 10.07
N ASN A 147 22.76 -6.32 9.38
CA ASN A 147 23.61 -5.22 9.82
C ASN A 147 24.39 -4.68 8.61
N TYR A 148 25.04 -3.53 8.78
CA TYR A 148 25.88 -2.94 7.75
C TYR A 148 27.33 -3.43 7.87
N SER A 149 27.93 -3.86 6.76
CA SER A 149 29.35 -4.25 6.69
C SER A 149 30.28 -3.05 6.48
N ASP A 150 29.84 -2.04 5.74
CA ASP A 150 30.63 -0.90 5.26
C ASP A 150 29.89 0.42 5.52
N TRP A 151 29.55 0.67 6.79
CA TRP A 151 28.80 1.85 7.22
C TRP A 151 29.70 3.09 7.33
N ASP A 152 29.21 4.22 6.82
CA ASP A 152 29.83 5.53 7.01
C ASP A 152 29.02 6.34 8.02
N ASP A 153 29.61 6.60 9.19
CA ASP A 153 28.98 7.35 10.28
C ASP A 153 28.56 8.78 9.86
N ASN A 154 29.23 9.36 8.85
CA ASN A 154 28.89 10.71 8.38
C ASN A 154 27.52 10.79 7.71
N ILE A 155 26.98 9.67 7.19
CA ILE A 155 25.66 9.62 6.54
C ILE A 155 24.53 9.87 7.55
N VAL A 156 24.74 9.49 8.82
CA VAL A 156 23.69 9.48 9.86
C VAL A 156 23.57 10.79 10.59
N ASP A 157 24.61 11.62 10.61
CA ASP A 157 24.63 12.84 11.41
C ASP A 157 23.50 13.80 11.05
N SER A 158 23.14 13.85 9.77
CA SER A 158 22.03 14.66 9.25
C SER A 158 20.63 14.06 9.48
N LEU A 159 20.55 12.77 9.87
CA LEU A 159 19.32 12.01 9.94
C LEU A 159 18.64 12.13 11.31
N GLU A 160 17.35 12.39 11.34
CA GLU A 160 16.53 12.30 12.56
C GLU A 160 16.09 10.84 12.79
N ILE A 161 16.36 10.27 13.96
CA ILE A 161 15.91 8.92 14.32
C ILE A 161 14.69 9.00 15.23
N ALA A 162 13.63 8.27 14.88
CA ALA A 162 12.39 8.21 15.63
C ALA A 162 11.99 6.76 15.97
N ILE A 163 11.30 6.58 17.10
CA ILE A 163 10.64 5.32 17.47
C ILE A 163 9.13 5.52 17.54
N SER A 164 8.37 4.56 16.99
CA SER A 164 6.92 4.52 17.09
C SER A 164 6.46 3.78 18.35
N LEU A 165 5.71 4.47 19.19
CA LEU A 165 4.96 3.94 20.31
C LEU A 165 3.50 3.78 19.85
N ASP A 166 3.08 2.55 19.59
CA ASP A 166 1.79 2.27 18.95
C ASP A 166 0.85 1.36 19.77
N SER A 167 1.23 1.07 21.01
CA SER A 167 0.53 0.15 21.91
C SER A 167 0.73 0.52 23.38
N ASP A 168 -0.21 0.09 24.23
CA ASP A 168 -0.14 0.30 25.68
C ASP A 168 1.16 -0.22 26.30
N ILE A 169 1.67 -1.35 25.79
CA ILE A 169 2.91 -1.96 26.27
C ILE A 169 4.07 -1.00 26.04
N LEU A 170 4.19 -0.43 24.85
CA LEU A 170 5.23 0.53 24.52
C LEU A 170 5.05 1.86 25.26
N TYR A 171 3.82 2.35 25.42
CA TYR A 171 3.55 3.54 26.23
C TYR A 171 4.04 3.35 27.67
N LYS A 172 3.74 2.20 28.27
CA LYS A 172 4.16 1.89 29.64
C LYS A 172 5.68 1.78 29.74
N LYS A 173 6.32 1.03 28.85
CA LYS A 173 7.79 0.89 28.84
C LYS A 173 8.50 2.23 28.67
N PHE A 174 7.98 3.09 27.80
CA PHE A 174 8.50 4.45 27.63
C PHE A 174 8.30 5.28 28.89
N MET A 175 7.17 5.16 29.60
CA MET A 175 6.98 5.89 30.86
C MET A 175 7.91 5.41 31.99
N ASP A 176 8.14 4.10 32.07
CA ASP A 176 8.87 3.45 33.16
C ASP A 176 10.41 3.60 33.07
N ASN A 177 10.97 3.93 31.89
CA ASN A 177 12.42 3.97 31.65
C ASN A 177 12.83 5.25 30.92
N ASP A 178 14.02 5.81 31.18
CA ASP A 178 14.57 6.90 30.37
C ASP A 178 14.76 6.48 28.89
N ILE A 179 14.83 7.45 27.97
CA ILE A 179 14.92 7.16 26.52
C ILE A 179 16.07 6.19 26.15
N GLN A 180 17.22 6.25 26.82
CA GLN A 180 18.36 5.40 26.44
C GLN A 180 18.11 3.95 26.86
N THR A 181 17.66 3.75 28.09
CA THR A 181 17.25 2.43 28.59
C THR A 181 16.10 1.86 27.74
N PHE A 182 15.06 2.68 27.47
CA PHE A 182 13.93 2.28 26.64
C PHE A 182 14.36 1.86 25.23
N LYS A 183 15.23 2.65 24.58
CA LYS A 183 15.78 2.35 23.26
C LYS A 183 16.51 1.01 23.28
N MET A 184 17.43 0.80 24.23
CA MET A 184 18.20 -0.45 24.32
C MET A 184 17.28 -1.67 24.46
N ASP A 185 16.29 -1.60 25.36
CA ASP A 185 15.32 -2.68 25.55
C ASP A 185 14.50 -2.93 24.29
N TYR A 186 14.00 -1.86 23.66
CA TYR A 186 13.22 -1.95 22.42
C TYR A 186 14.01 -2.61 21.28
N LEU A 187 15.28 -2.26 21.10
CA LEU A 187 16.11 -2.86 20.04
C LEU A 187 16.47 -4.32 20.37
N ASN A 188 16.75 -4.63 21.63
CA ASN A 188 17.09 -6.00 22.06
C ASN A 188 15.89 -6.95 21.91
N GLU A 189 14.69 -6.53 22.30
CA GLU A 189 13.45 -7.30 22.13
C GLU A 189 13.06 -7.53 20.67
N ASN A 190 13.65 -6.76 19.76
CA ASN A 190 13.47 -6.89 18.32
C ASN A 190 14.70 -7.45 17.60
N PHE A 191 15.66 -8.02 18.36
CA PHE A 191 16.85 -8.72 17.86
C PHE A 191 17.74 -7.87 16.94
N ILE A 192 17.78 -6.55 17.16
CA ILE A 192 18.55 -5.58 16.37
C ILE A 192 19.43 -4.64 17.24
N GLY A 193 19.67 -5.02 18.50
CA GLY A 193 20.43 -4.20 19.46
C GLY A 193 21.87 -3.84 19.05
N SER A 194 22.48 -4.61 18.16
CA SER A 194 23.84 -4.39 17.65
C SER A 194 23.92 -3.67 16.29
N HIS A 195 22.79 -3.24 15.74
CA HIS A 195 22.72 -2.70 14.40
C HIS A 195 23.29 -1.27 14.30
N GLU A 196 24.15 -1.02 13.31
CA GLU A 196 24.94 0.21 13.16
C GLU A 196 24.09 1.50 13.11
N LEU A 197 22.98 1.48 12.35
CA LEU A 197 22.02 2.61 12.26
C LEU A 197 21.53 3.10 13.63
N PHE A 198 21.45 2.22 14.63
CA PHE A 198 20.86 2.53 15.93
C PHE A 198 21.88 2.88 17.01
N LYS A 199 23.15 3.06 16.64
CA LYS A 199 24.12 3.73 17.53
C LYS A 199 23.74 5.19 17.78
N LYS A 200 23.09 5.84 16.80
CA LYS A 200 22.58 7.21 16.92
C LYS A 200 21.46 7.34 17.95
N ASP A 201 21.45 8.43 18.70
CA ASP A 201 20.40 8.75 19.68
C ASP A 201 19.03 8.95 19.03
N ILE A 202 17.98 8.63 19.79
CA ILE A 202 16.60 8.91 19.38
C ILE A 202 16.34 10.40 19.55
N ASN A 203 15.81 11.02 18.50
CA ASN A 203 15.49 12.45 18.48
C ASN A 203 14.00 12.70 18.67
N ARG A 204 13.16 11.71 18.32
CA ARG A 204 11.71 11.88 18.22
C ARG A 204 10.95 10.62 18.63
N ILE A 205 9.77 10.81 19.21
CA ILE A 205 8.82 9.72 19.43
C ILE A 205 7.52 9.96 18.65
N TYR A 206 7.05 8.91 18.00
CA TYR A 206 5.73 8.84 17.40
C TYR A 206 4.80 8.21 18.44
N ILE A 207 3.71 8.89 18.81
CA ILE A 207 2.76 8.43 19.82
C ILE A 207 1.40 8.22 19.18
N GLY A 208 0.87 7.00 19.29
CA GLY A 208 -0.43 6.64 18.77
C GLY A 208 -0.33 5.54 17.73
N ASN A 209 -1.48 5.08 17.23
CA ASN A 209 -1.55 4.00 16.27
C ASN A 209 -2.29 4.48 15.01
N GLU A 210 -1.61 4.44 13.86
CA GLU A 210 -2.18 4.87 12.58
C GLU A 210 -3.26 3.91 12.05
N PHE A 211 -3.36 2.69 12.61
CA PHE A 211 -4.16 1.60 12.06
C PHE A 211 -5.35 1.21 12.95
N CYS A 212 -5.40 1.63 14.22
CA CYS A 212 -6.46 1.27 15.16
C CYS A 212 -6.77 2.39 16.17
N HIS A 213 -8.01 2.89 16.14
CA HIS A 213 -8.50 3.91 17.08
C HIS A 213 -8.42 3.50 18.56
N ASN A 214 -8.55 2.22 18.85
CA ASN A 214 -8.63 1.70 20.21
C ASN A 214 -7.26 1.58 20.90
N LEU A 215 -6.18 1.89 20.18
CA LEU A 215 -4.80 1.89 20.69
C LEU A 215 -4.22 3.31 20.86
N PHE A 216 -5.00 4.34 20.53
CA PHE A 216 -4.60 5.70 20.85
C PHE A 216 -4.66 5.90 22.38
N PRO A 217 -3.63 6.49 23.02
CA PRO A 217 -3.56 6.57 24.47
C PRO A 217 -4.68 7.45 25.05
N GLU A 218 -5.09 7.14 26.27
CA GLU A 218 -5.95 8.02 27.04
C GLU A 218 -5.26 9.36 27.35
N ILE A 219 -6.04 10.44 27.46
CA ILE A 219 -5.50 11.81 27.54
C ILE A 219 -4.50 12.01 28.69
N LYS A 220 -4.72 11.38 29.85
CA LYS A 220 -3.82 11.49 31.00
C LYS A 220 -2.45 10.86 30.69
N LEU A 221 -2.45 9.67 30.10
CA LEU A 221 -1.23 8.97 29.71
C LEU A 221 -0.52 9.72 28.57
N LEU A 222 -1.27 10.21 27.58
CA LEU A 222 -0.73 11.01 26.48
C LEU A 222 0.01 12.26 26.99
N LYS A 223 -0.63 13.07 27.85
CA LYS A 223 0.00 14.26 28.44
C LYS A 223 1.24 13.90 29.26
N GLY A 224 1.23 12.77 29.97
CA GLY A 224 2.39 12.25 30.69
C GLY A 224 3.56 11.93 29.76
N MET A 225 3.29 11.21 28.66
CA MET A 225 4.32 10.90 27.65
C MET A 225 4.85 12.17 26.96
N MET A 226 4.00 13.13 26.64
CA MET A 226 4.40 14.41 26.06
C MET A 226 5.29 15.23 27.02
N GLN A 227 4.94 15.24 28.30
CA GLN A 227 5.74 15.89 29.34
C GLN A 227 7.12 15.24 29.46
N LYS A 228 7.16 13.91 29.55
CA LYS A 228 8.41 13.16 29.60
C LYS A 228 9.28 13.41 28.35
N ALA A 229 8.68 13.36 27.17
CA ALA A 229 9.39 13.63 25.92
C ALA A 229 10.02 15.02 25.92
N LYS A 230 9.29 16.04 26.38
CA LYS A 230 9.84 17.40 26.55
C LYS A 230 11.00 17.45 27.53
N GLU A 231 10.90 16.77 28.68
CA GLU A 231 11.97 16.71 29.70
C GLU A 231 13.23 16.01 29.16
N GLU A 232 13.05 14.99 28.33
CA GLU A 232 14.13 14.25 27.67
C GLU A 232 14.56 14.89 26.33
N SER A 233 14.08 16.09 26.02
CA SER A 233 14.41 16.85 24.79
C SER A 233 14.10 16.10 23.49
N LEU A 234 13.03 15.30 23.50
CA LEU A 234 12.51 14.57 22.35
C LEU A 234 11.42 15.38 21.64
N GLU A 235 11.50 15.38 20.32
CA GLU A 235 10.43 15.87 19.49
C GLU A 235 9.23 14.92 19.50
N ILE A 236 8.03 15.45 19.31
CA ILE A 236 6.78 14.69 19.45
C ILE A 236 6.03 14.70 18.11
N THR A 237 5.64 13.50 17.66
CA THR A 237 4.71 13.30 16.56
C THR A 237 3.50 12.49 17.04
N LEU A 238 2.28 13.01 16.84
CA LEU A 238 1.05 12.29 17.19
C LEU A 238 0.44 11.61 15.97
N CYS A 239 0.14 10.33 16.12
CA CYS A 239 -0.35 9.46 15.06
C CYS A 239 -1.83 9.16 15.25
N PHE A 240 -2.67 9.86 14.50
CA PHE A 240 -4.08 9.54 14.41
C PHE A 240 -4.32 8.57 13.25
N THR A 241 -5.30 7.69 13.42
CA THR A 241 -5.77 6.81 12.33
C THR A 241 -6.79 7.54 11.44
N TYR A 242 -7.39 6.83 10.47
CA TYR A 242 -8.50 7.33 9.65
C TYR A 242 -9.66 7.83 10.54
N MET A 243 -10.55 8.71 10.10
CA MET A 243 -11.60 9.25 10.97
C MET A 243 -12.98 8.65 10.68
N ARG A 244 -13.69 8.20 11.73
CA ARG A 244 -15.10 7.80 11.63
C ARG A 244 -15.99 8.87 12.23
N GLU A 245 -17.18 9.01 11.68
CA GLU A 245 -18.16 10.01 12.12
C GLU A 245 -18.44 9.93 13.64
N CYS A 246 -18.63 8.72 14.17
CA CYS A 246 -18.86 8.49 15.60
C CYS A 246 -17.67 8.85 16.51
N TYR A 247 -16.47 9.08 15.96
CA TYR A 247 -15.28 9.47 16.71
C TYR A 247 -14.90 10.93 16.52
N ILE A 248 -15.60 11.71 15.68
CA ILE A 248 -15.24 13.10 15.39
C ILE A 248 -15.17 13.95 16.67
N GLU A 249 -16.23 13.94 17.49
CA GLU A 249 -16.25 14.76 18.72
C GLU A 249 -15.17 14.32 19.71
N LYS A 250 -14.98 13.00 19.91
CA LYS A 250 -13.91 12.48 20.77
C LYS A 250 -12.52 12.91 20.29
N THR A 251 -12.26 12.86 18.98
CA THR A 251 -10.99 13.30 18.39
C THR A 251 -10.81 14.81 18.54
N LYS A 252 -11.87 15.59 18.37
CA LYS A 252 -11.84 17.05 18.56
C LYS A 252 -11.50 17.42 20.01
N ASP A 253 -12.11 16.76 21.00
CA ASP A 253 -11.80 16.95 22.42
C ASP A 253 -10.35 16.58 22.73
N MET A 254 -9.85 15.48 22.15
CA MET A 254 -8.45 15.07 22.26
C MET A 254 -7.49 16.13 21.68
N ILE A 255 -7.76 16.62 20.46
CA ILE A 255 -6.96 17.67 19.81
C ILE A 255 -6.96 18.95 20.65
N GLU A 256 -8.09 19.34 21.23
CA GLU A 256 -8.19 20.52 22.09
C GLU A 256 -7.36 20.37 23.36
N ALA A 257 -7.42 19.19 24.00
CA ALA A 257 -6.64 18.91 25.20
C ALA A 257 -5.13 18.90 24.94
N VAL A 258 -4.70 18.39 23.77
CA VAL A 258 -3.31 18.44 23.30
C VAL A 258 -2.89 19.88 23.00
N TYR A 259 -3.73 20.63 22.30
CA TYR A 259 -3.47 22.02 21.94
C TYR A 259 -3.27 22.91 23.18
N ASN A 260 -4.14 22.75 24.19
CA ASN A 260 -4.02 23.48 25.45
C ASN A 260 -2.72 23.13 26.18
N TRP A 261 -2.37 21.83 26.25
CA TRP A 261 -1.10 21.40 26.84
C TRP A 261 0.10 22.03 26.11
N CYS A 262 0.09 22.03 24.78
CA CYS A 262 1.14 22.64 23.96
C CYS A 262 1.30 24.14 24.21
N ASN A 263 0.19 24.88 24.36
CA ASN A 263 0.23 26.31 24.67
C ASN A 263 0.78 26.57 26.07
N GLU A 264 0.30 25.82 27.07
CA GLU A 264 0.79 25.91 28.47
C GLU A 264 2.29 25.61 28.57
N ASN A 265 2.78 24.72 27.71
CA ASN A 265 4.17 24.28 27.70
C ASN A 265 5.07 24.98 26.69
N ASN A 266 4.52 25.89 25.88
CA ASN A 266 5.20 26.52 24.74
C ASN A 266 5.92 25.51 23.83
N THR A 267 5.22 24.44 23.46
CA THR A 267 5.77 23.32 22.68
C THR A 267 4.99 23.16 21.39
N LYS A 268 5.71 23.10 20.26
CA LYS A 268 5.14 22.72 18.97
C LYS A 268 5.32 21.24 18.76
N ILE A 269 4.32 20.58 18.18
CA ILE A 269 4.37 19.15 17.90
C ILE A 269 3.94 18.89 16.46
N GLU A 270 4.23 17.70 15.97
CA GLU A 270 3.80 17.24 14.66
C GLU A 270 2.56 16.34 14.78
N ILE A 271 1.66 16.41 13.81
CA ILE A 271 0.49 15.54 13.70
C ILE A 271 0.51 14.86 12.33
N VAL A 272 0.49 13.53 12.35
CA VAL A 272 0.31 12.72 11.15
C VAL A 272 -1.17 12.70 10.77
N VAL A 273 -1.46 13.18 9.56
CA VAL A 273 -2.80 13.26 8.99
C VAL A 273 -3.04 12.03 8.12
N ASN A 274 -3.89 11.13 8.61
CA ASN A 274 -4.32 9.92 7.89
C ASN A 274 -5.75 10.01 7.32
N ASP A 275 -6.43 11.13 7.55
CA ASP A 275 -7.76 11.44 7.01
C ASP A 275 -7.87 12.95 6.73
N PHE A 276 -8.31 13.34 5.54
CA PHE A 276 -8.44 14.75 5.19
C PHE A 276 -9.46 15.49 6.06
N GLY A 277 -10.41 14.79 6.69
CA GLY A 277 -11.33 15.38 7.68
C GLY A 277 -10.60 15.97 8.88
N MET A 278 -9.41 15.48 9.23
CA MET A 278 -8.58 16.05 10.31
C MET A 278 -8.16 17.49 10.03
N LEU A 279 -7.98 17.87 8.76
CA LEU A 279 -7.60 19.25 8.40
C LEU A 279 -8.63 20.26 8.92
N LYS A 280 -9.90 19.89 8.95
CA LYS A 280 -10.96 20.75 9.49
C LYS A 280 -10.83 20.94 11.01
N LEU A 281 -10.41 19.91 11.74
CA LEU A 281 -10.21 19.94 13.19
C LEU A 281 -8.94 20.72 13.59
N LEU A 282 -7.95 20.75 12.70
CA LEU A 282 -6.63 21.34 12.93
C LEU A 282 -6.48 22.77 12.39
N LYS A 283 -7.40 23.25 11.55
CA LYS A 283 -7.29 24.51 10.78
C LYS A 283 -6.86 25.74 11.60
N ASP A 284 -7.36 25.90 12.82
CA ASP A 284 -7.11 27.08 13.66
C ASP A 284 -5.90 26.89 14.60
N LYS A 285 -5.22 25.75 14.50
CA LYS A 285 -4.15 25.29 15.41
C LYS A 285 -2.80 25.09 14.72
N ILE A 286 -2.70 25.41 13.43
CA ILE A 286 -1.50 25.22 12.58
C ILE A 286 -0.25 26.02 13.02
N HIS A 287 -0.39 26.97 13.94
CA HIS A 287 0.75 27.70 14.51
C HIS A 287 1.47 26.89 15.61
N ILE A 288 0.77 25.92 16.20
CA ILE A 288 1.29 24.96 17.19
C ILE A 288 1.57 23.61 16.54
N PHE A 289 0.69 23.16 15.63
CA PHE A 289 0.80 21.84 15.00
C PHE A 289 1.42 21.93 13.60
N LYS A 290 2.55 21.24 13.43
CA LYS A 290 3.08 20.89 12.10
C LYS A 290 2.32 19.69 11.57
N LEU A 291 2.01 19.66 10.27
CA LEU A 291 1.23 18.58 9.67
C LEU A 291 2.10 17.74 8.74
N SER A 292 1.99 16.41 8.89
CA SER A 292 2.60 15.41 8.00
C SER A 292 1.52 14.61 7.29
N LEU A 293 1.73 14.23 6.03
CA LEU A 293 0.85 13.29 5.33
C LEU A 293 1.18 11.86 5.78
N GLY A 294 0.24 11.20 6.43
CA GLY A 294 0.42 9.83 6.91
C GLY A 294 0.39 8.76 5.82
N VAL A 295 0.85 7.56 6.19
CA VAL A 295 1.01 6.44 5.25
C VAL A 295 -0.31 5.99 4.65
N LEU A 296 -1.44 6.20 5.35
CA LEU A 296 -2.77 5.83 4.86
C LEU A 296 -3.25 6.72 3.70
N LEU A 297 -2.75 7.95 3.58
CA LEU A 297 -3.03 8.88 2.49
C LEU A 297 -1.95 8.88 1.39
N ASN A 298 -0.79 8.28 1.65
CA ASN A 298 0.23 8.03 0.62
C ASN A 298 -0.30 7.08 -0.48
N LYS A 299 -1.22 6.15 -0.16
CA LYS A 299 -1.94 5.27 -1.12
C LYS A 299 -1.02 4.49 -2.10
N ARG A 300 0.23 4.26 -1.71
CA ARG A 300 1.19 3.49 -2.50
C ARG A 300 0.74 2.02 -2.59
N LYS A 301 0.97 1.42 -3.76
CA LYS A 301 0.68 0.00 -4.00
C LYS A 301 1.75 -0.84 -3.32
N LYS A 302 1.38 -1.63 -2.32
CA LYS A 302 2.30 -2.43 -1.51
C LYS A 302 1.73 -3.82 -1.31
N ASP A 303 2.45 -4.84 -1.75
CA ASP A 303 2.12 -6.25 -1.51
C ASP A 303 3.36 -7.12 -1.79
N PRO A 304 3.78 -8.01 -0.89
CA PRO A 304 4.93 -8.89 -1.13
C PRO A 304 4.72 -9.79 -2.35
N ARG A 305 3.47 -10.07 -2.72
CA ARG A 305 3.14 -10.95 -3.84
C ARG A 305 3.25 -10.27 -5.20
N TYR A 306 3.53 -8.97 -5.26
CA TYR A 306 3.71 -8.29 -6.54
C TYR A 306 4.87 -8.84 -7.35
N ILE A 307 5.90 -9.39 -6.70
CA ILE A 307 7.01 -10.04 -7.39
C ILE A 307 6.57 -11.21 -8.27
N TYR A 308 5.44 -11.84 -7.97
CA TYR A 308 4.89 -12.95 -8.75
C TYR A 308 4.03 -12.48 -9.92
N LYS A 309 3.65 -11.20 -10.02
CA LYS A 309 2.86 -10.74 -11.15
C LYS A 309 3.65 -10.86 -12.45
N LYS A 310 2.99 -11.37 -13.48
CA LYS A 310 3.54 -11.33 -14.85
C LYS A 310 3.87 -9.90 -15.24
N GLY A 311 5.07 -9.70 -15.79
CA GLY A 311 5.53 -8.37 -16.16
C GLY A 311 6.14 -7.55 -15.02
N TYR A 312 6.28 -8.10 -13.81
CA TYR A 312 6.72 -7.30 -12.67
C TYR A 312 8.11 -6.69 -12.90
N LEU A 313 9.08 -7.46 -13.38
CA LEU A 313 10.44 -6.97 -13.58
C LEU A 313 10.51 -5.86 -14.63
N GLU A 314 9.68 -5.97 -15.68
CA GLU A 314 9.60 -5.01 -16.78
C GLU A 314 8.82 -3.75 -16.39
N ASN A 315 7.91 -3.83 -15.42
CA ASN A 315 6.96 -2.76 -15.09
C ASN A 315 7.12 -2.21 -13.66
N LYS A 316 8.04 -2.72 -12.84
CA LYS A 316 8.21 -2.27 -11.43
C LYS A 316 8.49 -0.77 -11.32
N ASP A 317 9.14 -0.17 -12.32
CA ASP A 317 9.42 1.27 -12.30
C ASP A 317 8.13 2.11 -12.46
N LEU A 318 7.08 1.56 -13.07
CA LEU A 318 5.77 2.22 -13.17
C LEU A 318 5.07 2.37 -11.82
N ILE A 319 5.43 1.55 -10.83
CA ILE A 319 4.90 1.66 -9.45
C ILE A 319 5.84 2.41 -8.50
N ALA A 320 7.02 2.85 -9.00
CA ALA A 320 7.96 3.66 -8.22
C ALA A 320 7.38 5.04 -7.86
N THR A 321 6.48 5.58 -8.70
CA THR A 321 5.81 6.87 -8.46
C THR A 321 4.36 6.69 -7.99
N ASN A 322 3.81 7.71 -7.33
CA ASN A 322 2.40 7.81 -6.98
C ASN A 322 1.95 9.28 -7.03
N SER A 323 0.78 9.58 -6.44
CA SER A 323 0.24 10.94 -6.39
C SER A 323 1.19 11.98 -5.77
N LEU A 324 2.08 11.60 -4.85
CA LEU A 324 3.07 12.53 -4.27
C LEU A 324 4.08 13.05 -5.30
N ASN A 325 4.33 12.30 -6.37
CA ASN A 325 5.20 12.75 -7.46
C ASN A 325 4.47 13.68 -8.45
N SER A 326 3.18 13.98 -8.23
CA SER A 326 2.42 14.94 -9.02
C SER A 326 2.50 16.34 -8.44
N SER A 327 2.89 17.32 -9.27
CA SER A 327 2.94 18.74 -8.88
C SER A 327 1.59 19.31 -8.45
N ILE A 328 0.49 18.80 -9.00
CA ILE A 328 -0.87 19.20 -8.63
C ILE A 328 -1.17 18.79 -7.19
N PHE A 329 -0.81 17.55 -6.83
CA PHE A 329 -1.08 17.03 -5.50
C PHE A 329 -0.18 17.67 -4.45
N THR A 330 1.12 17.85 -4.72
CA THR A 330 2.03 18.53 -3.78
C THR A 330 1.67 20.00 -3.58
N LYS A 331 1.16 20.69 -4.61
CA LYS A 331 0.61 22.03 -4.46
C LYS A 331 -0.59 22.05 -3.51
N PHE A 332 -1.52 21.11 -3.67
CA PHE A 332 -2.66 20.96 -2.75
C PHE A 332 -2.21 20.70 -1.30
N LEU A 333 -1.23 19.82 -1.08
CA LEU A 333 -0.70 19.54 0.26
C LEU A 333 -0.07 20.79 0.91
N LYS A 334 0.70 21.57 0.14
CA LYS A 334 1.27 22.85 0.60
C LYS A 334 0.18 23.87 0.96
N GLU A 335 -0.90 23.97 0.18
CA GLU A 335 -2.06 24.79 0.52
C GLU A 335 -2.72 24.36 1.84
N CYS A 336 -2.72 23.05 2.11
CA CYS A 336 -3.14 22.46 3.39
C CYS A 336 -2.10 22.54 4.52
N LYS A 337 -0.96 23.20 4.32
CA LYS A 337 0.15 23.30 5.31
C LYS A 337 0.77 21.94 5.69
N ILE A 338 0.71 20.98 4.77
CA ILE A 338 1.41 19.70 4.88
C ILE A 338 2.69 19.79 4.03
N GLU A 339 3.84 19.67 4.67
CA GLU A 339 5.16 19.79 4.03
C GLU A 339 6.05 18.56 4.23
N ARG A 340 5.65 17.64 5.12
CA ARG A 340 6.30 16.36 5.36
C ARG A 340 5.42 15.19 4.91
N TYR A 341 6.00 14.16 4.29
CA TYR A 341 5.27 12.96 3.86
C TYR A 341 5.90 11.69 4.43
N GLU A 342 5.05 10.82 4.99
CA GLU A 342 5.44 9.53 5.56
C GLU A 342 5.51 8.46 4.44
N TYR A 343 6.67 7.85 4.26
CA TYR A 343 6.96 6.74 3.35
C TYR A 343 7.23 5.47 4.15
N GLU A 344 7.04 4.30 3.52
CA GLU A 344 7.45 3.01 4.07
C GLU A 344 8.35 2.32 3.04
N ASN A 345 9.39 1.64 3.50
CA ASN A 345 10.23 0.81 2.64
C ASN A 345 9.43 -0.42 2.18
N CYS A 346 9.23 -0.60 0.87
CA CYS A 346 8.31 -1.63 0.38
C CYS A 346 8.74 -2.33 -0.93
N GLY A 347 9.56 -3.38 -0.85
CA GLY A 347 9.80 -4.45 -1.84
C GLY A 347 10.33 -4.06 -3.23
N TYR A 348 10.38 -2.76 -3.52
CA TYR A 348 10.82 -2.17 -4.77
C TYR A 348 11.30 -0.75 -4.53
N LYS A 349 12.05 -0.22 -5.49
CA LYS A 349 12.64 1.12 -5.41
C LYS A 349 11.57 2.21 -5.57
N ILE A 350 11.50 3.12 -4.61
CA ILE A 350 10.52 4.21 -4.58
C ILE A 350 11.15 5.50 -5.11
N SER A 351 10.39 6.26 -5.90
CA SER A 351 10.74 7.63 -6.24
C SER A 351 10.21 8.57 -5.16
N ILE A 352 11.14 9.18 -4.42
CA ILE A 352 10.84 10.19 -3.41
C ILE A 352 10.40 11.48 -4.12
N ALA A 353 9.35 12.12 -3.59
CA ALA A 353 8.84 13.39 -4.12
C ALA A 353 9.70 14.56 -3.62
N ASP A 354 9.42 15.79 -4.08
CA ASP A 354 10.06 16.97 -3.49
C ASP A 354 9.40 17.32 -2.15
N GLY A 355 10.20 17.49 -1.08
CA GLY A 355 9.73 17.90 0.24
C GLY A 355 10.59 17.37 1.38
N HIS A 356 10.01 17.32 2.58
CA HIS A 356 10.60 16.64 3.74
C HIS A 356 9.97 15.27 3.93
N HIS A 357 10.76 14.26 4.29
CA HIS A 357 10.27 12.88 4.24
C HIS A 357 10.75 12.02 5.39
N SER A 358 9.84 11.19 5.87
CA SER A 358 10.07 10.19 6.90
C SER A 358 9.94 8.82 6.27
N MET A 359 10.87 7.92 6.54
CA MET A 359 10.85 6.54 6.05
C MET A 359 10.66 5.59 7.23
N HIS A 360 9.54 4.87 7.24
CA HIS A 360 9.20 3.84 8.19
C HIS A 360 9.87 2.52 7.80
N ILE A 361 10.53 1.90 8.78
CA ILE A 361 11.20 0.59 8.65
C ILE A 361 10.98 -0.25 9.92
N PRO A 362 11.06 -1.59 9.81
CA PRO A 362 11.19 -2.39 8.58
C PRO A 362 9.85 -2.81 7.99
N PHE A 363 8.74 -2.47 8.66
CA PHE A 363 7.42 -2.89 8.22
C PHE A 363 6.78 -1.89 7.27
N TYR A 364 6.09 -2.43 6.28
CA TYR A 364 5.14 -1.67 5.48
C TYR A 364 3.76 -2.31 5.53
N GLN A 365 2.76 -1.45 5.58
CA GLN A 365 1.35 -1.84 5.59
C GLN A 365 0.89 -2.24 4.16
N THR A 366 0.03 -3.25 4.04
CA THR A 366 -0.51 -3.70 2.74
C THR A 366 -2.01 -3.42 2.57
N ASN A 367 -2.76 -3.24 3.66
CA ASN A 367 -4.18 -2.91 3.61
C ASN A 367 -4.65 -2.07 4.81
N THR A 368 -5.74 -1.34 4.65
CA THR A 368 -6.37 -0.59 5.75
C THR A 368 -7.78 -1.12 5.93
N SER A 369 -8.16 -1.44 7.16
CA SER A 369 -9.54 -1.79 7.51
C SER A 369 -10.06 -0.90 8.61
N GLN A 370 -11.37 -0.65 8.61
CA GLN A 370 -12.03 -0.03 9.76
C GLN A 370 -12.30 -1.02 10.90
N TYR A 371 -12.20 -2.31 10.58
CA TYR A 371 -12.60 -3.41 11.42
C TYR A 371 -11.40 -4.27 11.78
N CYS A 372 -11.39 -4.76 13.02
CA CYS A 372 -10.32 -5.61 13.54
C CYS A 372 -10.62 -7.07 13.18
N PRO A 373 -9.85 -7.70 12.26
CA PRO A 373 -10.07 -9.10 11.91
C PRO A 373 -9.77 -10.04 13.08
N LEU A 374 -8.86 -9.62 13.98
CA LEU A 374 -8.45 -10.41 15.13
C LEU A 374 -9.57 -10.47 16.17
N TYR A 375 -10.25 -9.35 16.41
CA TYR A 375 -11.44 -9.33 17.27
C TYR A 375 -12.53 -10.27 16.75
N ALA A 376 -12.84 -10.21 15.45
CA ALA A 376 -13.81 -11.11 14.84
C ALA A 376 -13.42 -12.58 15.04
N MET A 377 -12.17 -12.94 14.76
CA MET A 377 -11.67 -14.30 14.97
C MET A 377 -11.77 -14.75 16.44
N CYS A 378 -11.32 -13.92 17.39
CA CYS A 378 -11.35 -14.26 18.82
C CYS A 378 -12.78 -14.35 19.41
N THR A 379 -13.76 -13.66 18.82
CA THR A 379 -15.13 -13.61 19.36
C THR A 379 -16.12 -14.50 18.62
N THR A 380 -15.90 -14.75 17.33
CA THR A 380 -16.84 -15.52 16.49
C THR A 380 -16.22 -16.72 15.80
N MET A 381 -14.90 -16.95 15.97
CA MET A 381 -14.14 -17.97 15.23
C MET A 381 -14.23 -17.83 13.71
N ASP A 382 -14.56 -16.62 13.23
CA ASP A 382 -14.71 -16.30 11.82
C ASP A 382 -14.13 -14.91 11.54
N ARG A 383 -12.98 -14.89 10.85
CA ARG A 383 -12.30 -13.67 10.43
C ARG A 383 -13.19 -12.77 9.56
N GLY A 384 -14.14 -13.32 8.81
CA GLY A 384 -15.03 -12.59 7.91
C GLY A 384 -16.17 -11.87 8.64
N ASN A 385 -16.55 -12.31 9.84
CA ASN A 385 -17.67 -11.77 10.61
C ASN A 385 -17.28 -10.50 11.39
N GLN A 386 -16.80 -9.49 10.65
CA GLN A 386 -16.26 -8.26 11.21
C GLN A 386 -17.36 -7.27 11.59
N LYS A 387 -17.22 -6.68 12.77
CA LYS A 387 -18.09 -5.62 13.30
C LYS A 387 -17.25 -4.53 13.94
N LEU A 388 -17.86 -3.35 14.11
CA LEU A 388 -17.21 -2.26 14.81
C LEU A 388 -17.01 -2.65 16.29
N VAL A 389 -15.78 -2.52 16.77
CA VAL A 389 -15.43 -2.81 18.16
C VAL A 389 -15.60 -1.54 18.99
N THR A 390 -16.59 -1.53 19.89
CA THR A 390 -16.82 -0.44 20.86
C THR A 390 -15.99 -0.62 22.12
N ASP A 391 -15.92 -1.86 22.62
CA ASP A 391 -15.21 -2.23 23.84
C ASP A 391 -14.08 -3.19 23.48
N CYS A 392 -12.88 -2.63 23.31
CA CYS A 392 -11.73 -3.37 22.79
C CYS A 392 -10.98 -4.10 23.93
N PRO A 393 -10.93 -5.44 23.93
CA PRO A 393 -10.14 -6.22 24.90
C PRO A 393 -8.64 -6.25 24.57
N LYS A 394 -8.23 -5.59 23.48
CA LYS A 394 -6.83 -5.49 23.03
C LYS A 394 -6.14 -6.85 22.79
N TYR A 395 -6.85 -7.81 22.19
CA TYR A 395 -6.30 -9.12 21.79
C TYR A 395 -5.00 -9.04 20.97
N CYS A 396 -4.75 -7.94 20.27
CA CYS A 396 -3.51 -7.70 19.53
C CYS A 396 -2.25 -7.55 20.42
N SER A 397 -2.40 -7.52 21.74
CA SER A 397 -1.29 -7.64 22.69
C SER A 397 -0.78 -9.07 22.82
N ASP A 398 -1.67 -10.06 22.64
CA ASP A 398 -1.39 -11.47 22.88
C ASP A 398 -1.36 -12.30 21.59
N TYR A 399 -2.13 -11.87 20.58
CA TYR A 399 -2.34 -12.62 19.35
C TYR A 399 -2.01 -11.79 18.11
N VAL A 400 -1.55 -12.50 17.09
CA VAL A 400 -1.37 -12.00 15.71
C VAL A 400 -1.87 -13.04 14.73
N PHE A 401 -2.21 -12.63 13.50
CA PHE A 401 -2.36 -13.58 12.41
C PHE A 401 -1.01 -13.89 11.79
N SER A 402 -0.65 -15.17 11.80
CA SER A 402 0.46 -15.69 11.01
C SER A 402 0.06 -15.80 9.53
N TYR A 403 1.07 -15.71 8.68
CA TYR A 403 0.98 -15.92 7.25
C TYR A 403 2.12 -16.87 6.83
N PRO A 404 2.06 -17.46 5.63
CA PRO A 404 3.13 -18.29 5.11
C PRO A 404 4.51 -17.62 5.18
N LYS A 405 5.54 -18.41 5.54
CA LYS A 405 6.90 -17.92 5.83
C LYS A 405 7.46 -17.06 4.70
N HIS A 406 7.30 -17.48 3.45
CA HIS A 406 7.86 -16.80 2.27
C HIS A 406 7.29 -15.40 2.01
N LEU A 407 6.12 -15.07 2.56
CA LEU A 407 5.52 -13.75 2.41
C LEU A 407 6.11 -12.72 3.36
N LYS A 408 6.78 -13.14 4.45
CA LYS A 408 7.23 -12.28 5.55
C LYS A 408 6.12 -11.33 6.06
N MET A 409 4.92 -11.86 6.26
CA MET A 409 3.73 -11.09 6.63
C MET A 409 3.23 -11.38 8.05
N VAL A 410 2.61 -10.38 8.68
CA VAL A 410 1.86 -10.53 9.93
C VAL A 410 0.58 -9.70 9.88
N GLY A 411 -0.52 -10.25 10.41
CA GLY A 411 -1.75 -9.49 10.61
C GLY A 411 -1.87 -9.02 12.04
N ARG A 412 -1.90 -7.71 12.24
CA ARG A 412 -2.02 -7.07 13.55
C ARG A 412 -2.80 -5.78 13.41
N TYR A 413 -3.47 -5.34 14.49
CA TYR A 413 -4.37 -4.20 14.46
C TYR A 413 -5.48 -4.40 13.39
N ASN A 414 -5.90 -3.33 12.71
CA ASN A 414 -6.84 -3.41 11.58
C ASN A 414 -6.12 -3.49 10.23
N SER A 415 -4.95 -4.13 10.20
CA SER A 415 -4.03 -4.09 9.05
C SER A 415 -3.22 -5.38 8.91
N LEU A 416 -2.55 -5.51 7.77
CA LEU A 416 -1.53 -6.49 7.46
C LEU A 416 -0.23 -5.76 7.17
N PHE A 417 0.85 -6.31 7.69
CA PHE A 417 2.18 -5.75 7.56
C PHE A 417 3.11 -6.77 6.96
N THR A 418 4.08 -6.27 6.18
CA THR A 418 5.13 -7.09 5.59
C THR A 418 6.47 -6.53 6.03
N PHE A 419 7.38 -7.43 6.37
CA PHE A 419 8.74 -7.07 6.78
C PHE A 419 9.65 -6.94 5.56
N ASP A 420 10.37 -5.82 5.48
CA ASP A 420 11.36 -5.53 4.46
C ASP A 420 12.70 -5.15 5.12
N ASP A 421 13.66 -6.07 5.02
CA ASP A 421 15.01 -5.92 5.56
C ASP A 421 15.96 -5.14 4.65
N THR A 422 15.54 -4.68 3.47
CA THR A 422 16.44 -4.08 2.47
C THR A 422 17.24 -2.91 3.05
N LEU A 423 16.57 -1.97 3.73
CA LEU A 423 17.26 -0.81 4.30
C LEU A 423 18.06 -1.13 5.56
N LEU A 424 17.80 -2.27 6.21
CA LEU A 424 18.60 -2.75 7.34
C LEU A 424 19.82 -3.58 6.89
N LYS A 425 19.81 -4.11 5.66
CA LYS A 425 20.96 -4.88 5.11
C LYS A 425 21.86 -4.03 4.21
N ASN A 426 21.28 -3.10 3.47
CA ASN A 426 21.99 -2.42 2.39
C ASN A 426 22.17 -0.93 2.70
N PRO A 427 23.34 -0.52 3.22
CA PRO A 427 23.59 0.88 3.57
C PRO A 427 23.57 1.80 2.34
N LYS A 428 23.95 1.30 1.16
CA LYS A 428 23.92 2.10 -0.09
C LYS A 428 22.50 2.41 -0.56
N GLU A 429 21.54 1.50 -0.32
CA GLU A 429 20.13 1.79 -0.62
C GLU A 429 19.56 2.79 0.38
N LEU A 430 19.92 2.71 1.66
CA LEU A 430 19.56 3.73 2.63
C LEU A 430 20.16 5.10 2.25
N GLU A 431 21.44 5.15 1.90
CA GLU A 431 22.13 6.36 1.43
C GLU A 431 21.46 6.94 0.18
N TYR A 432 21.06 6.10 -0.77
CA TYR A 432 20.28 6.55 -1.93
C TYR A 432 19.01 7.28 -1.52
N TYR A 433 18.24 6.74 -0.55
CA TYR A 433 17.02 7.38 -0.08
C TYR A 433 17.28 8.67 0.68
N ILE A 434 18.34 8.72 1.49
CA ILE A 434 18.77 9.94 2.19
C ILE A 434 19.12 11.02 1.18
N ASN A 435 19.94 10.70 0.18
CA ASN A 435 20.30 11.60 -0.92
C ASN A 435 19.09 11.99 -1.80
N SER A 436 18.03 11.19 -1.77
CA SER A 436 16.75 11.48 -2.46
C SER A 436 15.78 12.31 -1.60
N GLY A 437 16.16 12.73 -0.39
CA GLY A 437 15.36 13.62 0.46
C GLY A 437 14.75 12.98 1.72
N ILE A 438 15.04 11.71 2.03
CA ILE A 438 14.68 11.14 3.33
C ILE A 438 15.58 11.74 4.41
N ASP A 439 15.00 12.50 5.34
CA ASP A 439 15.71 13.15 6.44
C ASP A 439 15.33 12.59 7.83
N ARG A 440 14.37 11.65 7.88
CA ARG A 440 13.95 10.96 9.10
C ARG A 440 13.76 9.46 8.87
N ILE A 441 14.28 8.63 9.77
CA ILE A 441 13.94 7.21 9.87
C ILE A 441 13.02 6.98 11.08
N VAL A 442 11.92 6.27 10.84
CA VAL A 442 10.95 5.91 11.87
C VAL A 442 10.99 4.39 12.09
N LEU A 443 11.33 3.98 13.29
CA LEU A 443 11.40 2.58 13.69
C LEU A 443 10.06 2.13 14.24
N ASN A 444 9.45 1.18 13.54
CA ASN A 444 8.22 0.56 13.98
C ASN A 444 8.34 -0.96 13.89
N PHE A 445 8.68 -1.60 15.01
CA PHE A 445 8.71 -3.05 15.18
C PHE A 445 7.44 -3.46 15.92
N LEU A 446 6.41 -3.77 15.14
CA LEU A 446 5.04 -4.09 15.54
C LEU A 446 4.94 -4.97 16.78
#